data_AF-A0A2A3GPK8-F1
#
_entry.id   AF-A0A2A3GPK8-F1
#
_cell.length_a   1.000
_cell.length_b   1.000
_cell.length_c   1.000
_cell.angle_alpha   90.00
_cell.angle_beta   90.00
_cell.angle_gamma   90.00
#
_symmetry.space_group_name_H-M   'P 1'
#
loop_
_entity.id
_entity.type
_entity.pdbx_description
1 polymer ?
#
loop_
_entity_poly.entity_id
_entity_poly.type
_entity_poly.pdbx_seq_one_letter_code
_entity_poly.pdbx_strand_id
1 'polypeptide(L)'
;MFARILTGALLTAAATFALAPTASAQPTPDWNTFYDKTANFVAPFDPGAFGDKGDRALVLSPYGTGRVIECKGDGHYVAVYCRQFDDQGREHAITQIISAPFRGVYVYNPF
;
A
#
# COMPACT_ATOMS: atom_id res chain seq x y z
N MET A 1 18.84 -18.36 61.94
CA MET A 1 18.05 -17.87 60.78
C MET A 1 17.89 -19.05 59.81
N PHE A 2 16.72 -19.19 59.16
CA PHE A 2 16.36 -20.24 58.18
C PHE A 2 15.91 -21.61 58.72
N ALA A 3 14.69 -21.69 59.25
CA ALA A 3 13.93 -22.96 59.28
C ALA A 3 12.42 -22.70 59.38
N ARG A 4 11.89 -21.89 58.47
CA ARG A 4 10.48 -21.81 58.10
C ARG A 4 10.57 -21.56 56.59
N ILE A 5 10.13 -22.42 55.69
CA ILE A 5 8.74 -22.78 55.44
C ILE A 5 8.85 -24.01 54.51
N LEU A 6 8.69 -25.22 55.05
CA LEU A 6 8.18 -26.33 54.24
C LEU A 6 6.66 -26.13 54.10
N THR A 7 6.09 -26.71 53.05
CA THR A 7 4.63 -26.78 52.74
C THR A 7 4.08 -25.58 51.98
N GLY A 8 4.17 -25.63 50.65
CA GLY A 8 3.47 -24.67 49.79
C GLY A 8 3.80 -24.78 48.30
N ALA A 9 4.06 -25.98 47.78
CA ALA A 9 4.36 -26.16 46.35
C ALA A 9 3.64 -27.39 45.79
N LEU A 10 2.34 -27.48 46.07
CA LEU A 10 1.44 -28.35 45.32
C LEU A 10 0.33 -27.48 44.74
N LEU A 11 0.15 -27.59 43.42
CA LEU A 11 -1.00 -27.13 42.64
C LEU A 11 -0.98 -25.69 42.09
N THR A 12 0.01 -25.36 41.25
CA THR A 12 -0.19 -24.38 40.19
C THR A 12 0.46 -24.85 38.88
N ALA A 13 0.14 -26.08 38.48
CA ALA A 13 0.53 -26.64 37.18
C ALA A 13 -0.56 -26.45 36.10
N ALA A 14 -1.42 -25.44 36.24
CA ALA A 14 -2.53 -25.20 35.32
C ALA A 14 -2.45 -23.80 34.71
N ALA A 15 -2.36 -23.78 33.38
CA ALA A 15 -2.89 -22.73 32.50
C ALA A 15 -2.06 -21.45 32.22
N THR A 16 -0.79 -21.57 31.81
CA THR A 16 -0.09 -20.43 31.16
C THR A 16 0.32 -20.65 29.69
N PHE A 17 -0.11 -21.73 29.04
CA PHE A 17 0.23 -21.99 27.63
C PHE A 17 -0.73 -21.41 26.57
N ALA A 18 -1.75 -20.63 26.95
CA ALA A 18 -2.85 -20.30 26.04
C ALA A 18 -2.88 -18.87 25.46
N LEU A 19 -1.78 -18.11 25.50
CA LEU A 19 -1.73 -16.76 24.93
C LEU A 19 -0.49 -16.52 24.07
N ALA A 20 -0.04 -17.53 23.31
CA ALA A 20 0.72 -17.20 22.12
C ALA A 20 -0.23 -16.42 21.20
N PRO A 21 0.05 -15.14 20.85
CA PRO A 21 -0.75 -14.46 19.84
C PRO A 21 -0.71 -15.34 18.60
N THR A 22 -1.87 -15.81 18.16
CA THR A 22 -1.97 -16.48 16.87
C THR A 22 -1.48 -15.45 15.86
N ALA A 23 -0.32 -15.71 15.27
CA ALA A 23 0.13 -14.96 14.11
C ALA A 23 -0.88 -15.27 12.99
N SER A 24 -1.98 -14.53 12.97
CA SER A 24 -2.92 -14.55 11.87
C SER A 24 -2.15 -13.98 10.70
N ALA A 25 -1.86 -14.82 9.71
CA ALA A 25 -1.34 -14.36 8.45
C ALA A 25 -2.34 -13.35 7.88
N GLN A 26 -1.92 -12.09 7.77
CA GLN A 26 -2.67 -11.08 7.03
C GLN A 26 -3.01 -11.70 5.67
N PRO A 27 -4.28 -11.65 5.22
CA PRO A 27 -4.64 -12.15 3.91
C PRO A 27 -3.69 -11.58 2.86
N THR A 28 -3.19 -12.44 1.98
CA THR A 28 -2.35 -12.01 0.85
C THR A 28 -3.11 -10.92 0.09
N PRO A 29 -2.51 -9.75 -0.20
CA PRO A 29 -3.19 -8.70 -0.94
C PRO A 29 -3.70 -9.26 -2.26
N ASP A 30 -4.98 -9.09 -2.56
CA ASP A 30 -5.48 -9.42 -3.90
C ASP A 30 -4.90 -8.42 -4.89
N TRP A 31 -3.89 -8.87 -5.64
CA TRP A 31 -3.19 -8.06 -6.63
C TRP A 31 -4.09 -7.64 -7.81
N ASN A 32 -5.27 -8.25 -7.98
CA ASN A 32 -6.23 -7.87 -9.02
C ASN A 32 -7.27 -6.84 -8.57
N THR A 33 -7.31 -6.50 -7.28
CA THR A 33 -8.19 -5.47 -6.75
C THR A 33 -7.56 -4.08 -6.89
N PHE A 34 -8.36 -3.09 -7.25
CA PHE A 34 -7.96 -1.69 -7.31
C PHE A 34 -7.93 -1.08 -5.91
N TYR A 35 -6.85 -0.34 -5.62
CA TYR A 35 -6.70 0.41 -4.37
C TYR A 35 -6.28 1.84 -4.70
N ASP A 36 -6.66 2.78 -3.83
CA ASP A 36 -6.15 4.15 -3.87
C ASP A 36 -4.62 4.12 -3.72
N LYS A 37 -3.94 4.61 -4.75
CA LYS A 37 -2.49 4.77 -4.82
C LYS A 37 -2.10 6.22 -5.10
N THR A 38 -3.00 7.19 -4.90
CA THR A 38 -2.77 8.61 -5.20
C THR A 38 -1.50 9.14 -4.53
N ALA A 39 -1.20 8.69 -3.31
CA ALA A 39 0.01 9.05 -2.57
C ALA A 39 1.33 8.67 -3.27
N ASN A 40 1.30 7.70 -4.19
CA ASN A 40 2.46 7.25 -4.97
C ASN A 40 2.75 8.13 -6.19
N PHE A 41 1.88 9.10 -6.47
CA PHE A 41 2.00 10.00 -7.61
C PHE A 41 2.24 11.44 -7.16
N VAL A 42 2.73 12.24 -8.10
CA VAL A 42 2.84 13.70 -7.98
C VAL A 42 2.68 14.32 -9.36
N ALA A 43 1.93 15.41 -9.48
CA ALA A 43 1.83 16.14 -10.74
C ALA A 43 3.08 17.01 -10.95
N PRO A 44 3.51 17.30 -12.18
CA PRO A 44 4.75 18.06 -12.45
C PRO A 44 4.83 19.43 -11.76
N PHE A 45 3.68 20.08 -11.55
CA PHE A 45 3.59 21.41 -10.96
C PHE A 45 3.25 21.38 -9.46
N ASP A 46 3.07 20.19 -8.86
CA ASP A 46 2.86 20.09 -7.42
C ASP A 46 4.15 20.49 -6.67
N PRO A 47 4.03 21.14 -5.50
CA PRO A 47 5.19 21.44 -4.68
C PRO A 47 6.01 20.18 -4.36
N GLY A 48 7.32 20.27 -4.57
CA GLY A 48 8.26 19.18 -4.34
C GLY A 48 8.29 18.10 -5.44
N ALA A 49 7.56 18.26 -6.55
CA ALA A 49 7.52 17.26 -7.63
C ALA A 49 8.93 16.86 -8.13
N PHE A 50 9.85 17.81 -8.21
CA PHE A 50 11.25 17.57 -8.59
C PHE A 50 12.23 17.77 -7.41
N GLY A 51 11.73 17.69 -6.17
CA GLY A 51 12.49 17.79 -4.92
C GLY A 51 12.07 16.66 -3.98
N ASP A 52 11.50 16.99 -2.82
CA ASP A 52 11.15 16.05 -1.75
C ASP A 52 10.16 14.93 -2.12
N LYS A 53 9.45 15.05 -3.25
CA LYS A 53 8.55 14.02 -3.81
C LYS A 53 9.12 13.36 -5.06
N GLY A 54 10.44 13.43 -5.28
CA GLY A 54 11.13 12.88 -6.45
C GLY A 54 11.07 11.36 -6.55
N ASP A 55 10.78 10.68 -5.45
CA ASP A 55 10.57 9.23 -5.32
C ASP A 55 9.22 8.76 -5.88
N ARG A 56 8.23 9.66 -5.96
CA ARG A 56 6.89 9.37 -6.49
C ARG A 56 6.88 9.37 -8.01
N ALA A 57 6.00 8.59 -8.62
CA ALA A 57 5.79 8.64 -10.06
C ALA A 57 5.19 9.99 -10.51
N LEU A 58 5.60 10.50 -11.66
CA LEU A 58 4.95 11.66 -12.26
C LEU A 58 3.64 11.23 -12.93
N VAL A 59 2.58 12.00 -12.72
CA VAL A 59 1.31 11.83 -13.44
C VAL A 59 1.00 13.05 -14.30
N LEU A 60 0.81 12.81 -15.60
CA LEU A 60 0.29 13.77 -16.56
C LEU A 60 -1.20 13.50 -16.74
N SER A 61 -2.01 14.12 -15.88
CA SER A 61 -3.47 14.04 -15.91
C SER A 61 -4.06 15.44 -15.79
N PRO A 62 -5.19 15.74 -16.48
CA PRO A 62 -5.93 16.98 -16.26
C PRO A 62 -6.42 17.14 -14.81
N TYR A 63 -6.48 16.05 -14.05
CA TYR A 63 -6.89 16.04 -12.64
C TYR A 63 -5.71 15.93 -11.66
N GLY A 64 -4.51 15.69 -12.17
CA GLY A 64 -3.29 15.50 -11.38
C GLY A 64 -3.50 14.48 -10.24
N THR A 65 -3.02 14.85 -9.05
CA THR A 65 -3.23 14.12 -7.80
C THR A 65 -4.44 14.63 -6.98
N GLY A 66 -5.17 15.62 -7.50
CA GLY A 66 -6.39 16.14 -6.87
C GLY A 66 -7.59 15.19 -6.97
N ARG A 67 -7.50 14.17 -7.81
CA ARG A 67 -8.47 13.08 -7.94
C ARG A 67 -7.80 11.74 -7.66
N VAL A 68 -8.55 10.85 -7.01
CA VAL A 68 -8.11 9.50 -6.67
C VAL A 68 -7.57 8.78 -7.90
N ILE A 69 -6.35 8.25 -7.78
CA ILE A 69 -5.74 7.34 -8.75
C ILE A 69 -5.77 5.96 -8.12
N GLU A 70 -6.48 5.05 -8.77
CA GLU A 70 -6.57 3.67 -8.32
C GLU A 70 -5.64 2.81 -9.15
N CYS A 71 -4.87 1.93 -8.51
CA CYS A 71 -4.07 0.94 -9.22
C CYS A 71 -4.30 -0.46 -8.68
N LYS A 72 -4.12 -1.43 -9.56
CA LYS A 72 -3.97 -2.84 -9.26
C LYS A 72 -2.64 -3.35 -9.83
N GLY A 73 -2.26 -4.55 -9.41
CA GLY A 73 -1.02 -5.21 -9.80
C GLY A 73 0.19 -4.78 -8.98
N ASP A 74 1.21 -5.62 -9.01
CA ASP A 74 2.49 -5.44 -8.30
C ASP A 74 3.68 -5.36 -9.26
N GLY A 75 3.45 -5.59 -10.56
CA GLY A 75 4.48 -5.59 -11.59
C GLY A 75 5.33 -6.86 -11.64
N HIS A 76 5.08 -7.83 -10.75
CA HIS A 76 5.76 -9.12 -10.74
C HIS A 76 4.83 -10.26 -11.14
N TYR A 77 3.70 -10.42 -10.43
CA TYR A 77 2.69 -11.44 -10.72
C TYR A 77 1.52 -10.90 -11.54
N VAL A 78 1.18 -9.63 -11.35
CA VAL A 78 0.09 -8.95 -12.06
C VAL A 78 0.62 -7.64 -12.62
N ALA A 79 0.41 -7.44 -13.92
CA ALA A 79 0.77 -6.20 -14.59
C ALA A 79 0.11 -5.00 -13.90
N VAL A 80 0.88 -3.95 -13.65
CA VAL A 80 0.36 -2.74 -13.02
C VAL A 80 -0.61 -2.07 -13.99
N TYR A 81 -1.82 -1.81 -13.51
CA TYR A 81 -2.82 -1.04 -14.24
C TYR A 81 -3.40 0.01 -13.31
N CYS A 82 -3.36 1.27 -13.75
CA CYS A 82 -3.88 2.39 -13.01
C CYS A 82 -5.03 3.05 -13.79
N ARG A 83 -5.97 3.62 -13.05
CA ARG A 83 -7.13 4.32 -13.59
C ARG A 83 -7.45 5.56 -12.76
N GLN A 84 -8.16 6.48 -13.38
CA GLN A 84 -8.74 7.65 -12.74
C GLN A 84 -10.09 7.94 -13.37
N PHE A 85 -11.02 8.47 -12.58
CA PHE A 85 -12.36 8.79 -13.04
C PHE A 85 -12.44 10.26 -13.48
N ASP A 86 -13.22 10.54 -14.52
CA ASP A 86 -13.56 11.90 -14.91
C ASP A 86 -14.72 12.48 -14.06
N ASP A 87 -15.10 13.72 -14.35
CA ASP A 87 -16.17 14.43 -13.61
C ASP A 87 -17.56 13.79 -13.81
N GLN A 88 -17.71 12.89 -14.78
CA GLN A 88 -18.93 12.14 -15.05
C GLN A 88 -18.87 10.71 -14.47
N GLY A 89 -17.79 10.38 -13.76
CA GLY A 89 -17.58 9.04 -13.19
C GLY A 89 -17.20 7.98 -14.24
N ARG A 90 -16.77 8.38 -15.44
CA ARG A 90 -16.26 7.44 -16.44
C ARG A 90 -14.80 7.12 -16.14
N GLU A 91 -14.46 5.84 -16.27
CA GLU A 91 -13.09 5.35 -16.07
C GLU A 91 -12.18 5.72 -17.25
N HIS A 92 -10.97 6.16 -16.93
CA HIS A 92 -9.90 6.42 -17.88
C HIS A 92 -8.61 5.79 -17.41
N ALA A 93 -7.89 5.17 -18.33
CA ALA A 93 -6.61 4.55 -18.02
C ALA A 93 -5.56 5.61 -17.71
N ILE A 94 -4.72 5.34 -16.71
CA ILE A 94 -3.48 6.07 -16.47
C ILE A 94 -2.33 5.13 -16.84
N THR A 95 -1.79 5.35 -18.03
CA THR A 95 -0.83 4.43 -18.67
C THR A 95 0.59 4.83 -18.32
N GLN A 96 1.38 3.86 -17.85
CA GLN A 96 2.81 4.06 -17.66
C GLN A 96 3.53 4.14 -19.01
N ILE A 97 4.21 5.24 -19.27
CA ILE A 97 4.98 5.46 -20.50
C ILE A 97 6.50 5.42 -20.26
N ILE A 98 6.93 5.63 -19.02
CA ILE A 98 8.32 5.50 -18.59
C ILE A 98 8.35 4.61 -17.35
N SER A 99 9.25 3.63 -17.35
CA SER A 99 9.42 2.65 -16.29
C SER A 99 10.86 2.64 -15.76
N ALA A 100 11.10 1.78 -14.77
CA ALA A 100 12.42 1.55 -14.19
C ALA A 100 13.48 1.28 -15.29
N PRO A 101 14.72 1.76 -15.13
CA PRO A 101 15.32 2.33 -13.91
C PRO A 101 15.02 3.82 -13.69
N PHE A 102 14.24 4.45 -14.56
CA PHE A 102 13.91 5.86 -14.45
C PHE A 102 12.69 6.07 -13.57
N ARG A 103 12.52 7.32 -13.11
CA ARG A 103 11.29 7.74 -12.43
C ARG A 103 10.09 7.44 -13.32
N GLY A 104 9.11 6.73 -12.77
CA GLY A 104 7.89 6.37 -13.50
C GLY A 104 7.15 7.61 -13.98
N VAL A 105 6.71 7.60 -15.25
CA VAL A 105 5.83 8.64 -15.79
C VAL A 105 4.58 7.97 -16.32
N TYR A 106 3.44 8.48 -15.89
CA TYR A 106 2.13 7.99 -16.21
C TYR A 106 1.30 9.07 -16.89
N VAL A 107 0.50 8.70 -17.88
CA VAL A 107 -0.31 9.63 -18.68
C VAL A 107 -1.75 9.18 -18.70
N TYR A 108 -2.64 10.14 -18.44
CA TYR A 108 -4.07 9.96 -18.58
C TYR A 108 -4.46 9.75 -20.05
N ASN A 109 -5.15 8.64 -20.34
CA ASN A 109 -5.70 8.36 -21.66
C ASN A 109 -7.19 8.77 -21.70
N PRO A 110 -7.59 9.78 -22.50
CA PRO A 110 -8.96 10.25 -22.58
C PRO A 110 -9.88 9.43 -23.52
N PHE A 111 -9.35 8.39 -24.18
CA PHE A 111 -10.04 7.62 -25.23
C PHE A 111 -10.31 6.17 -24.81
#